data_AF-A0AAD0WXM4-F1
#
_entry.id   AF-A0AAD0WXM4-F1
#
_cell.length_a   1.000
_cell.length_b   1.000
_cell.length_c   1.000
_cell.angle_alpha   90.00
_cell.angle_beta   90.00
_cell.angle_gamma   90.00
#
_symmetry.space_group_name_H-M   'P 1'
#
loop_
_entity.id
_entity.type
_entity.pdbx_description
1 polymer ?
#
loop_
_entity_poly.entity_id
_entity_poly.type
_entity_poly.pdbx_seq_one_letter_code
_entity_poly.pdbx_strand_id
1 'polypeptide(L)'
;MNRDRIYNIANAFGFTFTGVDSLDYSVSPERFIVDTLSLSGESLFREESRLHTLLRTWVRDNSHLLRPELLVSLGSSLEGISLRVLGSICLIAQESDTASKRWNRAIRRILKIVDSDRLYLYPENYPNSRIDQYLSEFGIHYRSVEFQDERKFRGLKWMVENNPWVKNRILMTVSARADIYTYLSNNETAKEKEVCTELDVGKSSFYSIKKSFELIRLAHN
;
A
#
# COMPACT_ATOMS: atom_id res chain seq x y z
N MET A 1 13.78 -5.09 5.55
CA MET A 1 13.01 -4.61 6.72
C MET A 1 12.64 -5.81 7.58
N ASN A 2 12.61 -5.70 8.91
CA ASN A 2 12.23 -6.80 9.81
C ASN A 2 10.72 -6.74 10.15
N ARG A 3 10.17 -7.81 10.76
CA ARG A 3 8.74 -7.92 11.06
C ARG A 3 8.25 -6.86 12.05
N ASP A 4 9.02 -6.57 13.09
CA ASP A 4 8.62 -5.56 14.10
C ASP A 4 8.40 -4.18 13.46
N ARG A 5 9.27 -3.80 12.52
CA ARG A 5 9.12 -2.54 11.80
C ARG A 5 7.87 -2.50 10.93
N ILE A 6 7.43 -3.63 10.34
CA ILE A 6 6.15 -3.68 9.59
C ILE A 6 4.99 -3.27 10.50
N TYR A 7 4.94 -3.75 11.75
CA TYR A 7 3.84 -3.40 12.66
C TYR A 7 3.91 -1.95 13.14
N ASN A 8 5.12 -1.39 13.32
CA ASN A 8 5.30 0.03 13.62
C ASN A 8 4.76 0.92 12.48
N ILE A 9 5.04 0.53 11.23
CA ILE A 9 4.51 1.20 10.03
C ILE A 9 3.00 0.99 9.90
N ALA A 10 2.50 -0.23 10.12
CA ALA A 10 1.07 -0.53 10.06
C ALA A 10 0.28 0.34 11.06
N ASN A 11 0.77 0.45 12.30
CA ASN A 11 0.13 1.31 13.30
C ASN A 11 0.22 2.80 12.94
N ALA A 12 1.25 3.24 12.20
CA ALA A 12 1.32 4.60 11.65
C ALA A 12 0.21 4.85 10.60
N PHE A 13 -0.28 3.82 9.92
CA PHE A 13 -1.46 3.85 9.05
C PHE A 13 -2.77 3.53 9.79
N GLY A 14 -2.78 3.63 11.11
CA GLY A 14 -3.99 3.52 11.92
C GLY A 14 -4.32 2.10 12.36
N PHE A 15 -3.47 1.10 12.12
CA PHE A 15 -3.71 -0.23 12.65
C PHE A 15 -3.56 -0.23 14.18
N THR A 16 -4.15 -1.23 14.86
CA THR A 16 -4.15 -1.35 16.32
C THR A 16 -3.45 -2.62 16.80
N PHE A 17 -2.24 -2.89 16.30
CA PHE A 17 -1.41 -3.97 16.83
C PHE A 17 -0.88 -3.61 18.22
N THR A 18 -0.87 -4.59 19.12
CA THR A 18 -0.30 -4.51 20.47
C THR A 18 1.21 -4.77 20.43
N GLY A 19 1.98 -4.22 21.38
CA GLY A 19 3.43 -4.42 21.44
C GLY A 19 4.23 -3.57 20.44
N VAL A 20 3.64 -2.47 19.98
CA VAL A 20 4.29 -1.48 19.11
C VAL A 20 4.80 -0.34 19.97
N ASP A 21 6.13 -0.18 20.01
CA ASP A 21 6.81 0.81 20.86
C ASP A 21 6.87 2.19 20.21
N SER A 22 6.82 2.26 18.87
CA SER A 22 6.87 3.52 18.12
C SER A 22 6.15 3.43 16.77
N LEU A 23 5.68 4.58 16.29
CA LEU A 23 5.05 4.70 14.98
C LEU A 23 6.10 5.10 13.96
N ASP A 24 6.18 4.38 12.83
CA ASP A 24 7.12 4.66 11.75
C ASP A 24 6.40 5.25 10.53
N TYR A 25 6.65 6.54 10.26
CA TYR A 25 6.08 7.30 9.13
C TYR A 25 7.04 7.43 7.93
N SER A 26 8.14 6.67 7.93
CA SER A 26 9.23 6.81 6.96
C SER A 26 8.85 6.38 5.53
N VAL A 27 7.80 5.57 5.38
CA VAL A 27 7.38 5.00 4.09
C VAL A 27 5.99 5.46 3.69
N SER A 28 5.74 5.52 2.38
CA SER A 28 4.41 5.77 1.83
C SER A 28 3.48 4.55 2.03
N PRO A 29 2.15 4.74 1.93
CA PRO A 29 1.20 3.63 1.93
C PRO A 29 1.52 2.54 0.90
N GLU A 30 1.93 2.92 -0.31
CA GLU A 30 2.26 1.98 -1.39
C GLU A 30 3.48 1.15 -1.04
N ARG A 31 4.51 1.80 -0.48
CA ARG A 31 5.74 1.15 -0.06
C ARG A 31 5.47 0.18 1.08
N PHE A 32 4.64 0.57 2.05
CA PHE A 32 4.19 -0.33 3.13
C PHE A 32 3.50 -1.59 2.58
N ILE A 33 2.57 -1.43 1.63
CA ILE A 33 1.90 -2.58 0.99
C ILE A 33 2.94 -3.49 0.32
N VAL A 34 3.78 -2.94 -0.56
CA VAL A 34 4.76 -3.73 -1.32
C VAL A 34 5.77 -4.43 -0.41
N ASP A 35 6.32 -3.72 0.57
CA ASP A 35 7.29 -4.31 1.47
C ASP A 35 6.65 -5.39 2.36
N THR A 36 5.38 -5.23 2.77
CA THR A 36 4.64 -6.27 3.51
C THR A 36 4.50 -7.55 2.68
N LEU A 37 4.17 -7.41 1.39
CA LEU A 37 4.05 -8.54 0.47
C LEU A 37 5.39 -9.19 0.15
N SER A 38 6.44 -8.38 -0.01
CA SER A 38 7.81 -8.85 -0.25
C SER A 38 8.34 -9.67 0.92
N LEU A 39 8.07 -9.23 2.16
CA LEU A 39 8.56 -9.91 3.36
C LEU A 39 7.75 -11.15 3.75
N SER A 40 6.44 -11.15 3.49
CA SER A 40 5.56 -12.22 3.98
C SER A 40 5.33 -13.32 2.93
N GLY A 41 5.18 -12.98 1.65
CA GLY A 41 4.90 -13.97 0.60
C GLY A 41 3.79 -14.95 0.98
N GLU A 42 4.08 -16.25 0.98
CA GLU A 42 3.16 -17.30 1.45
C GLU A 42 2.83 -17.25 2.94
N SER A 43 3.75 -16.77 3.78
CA SER A 43 3.52 -16.66 5.22
C SER A 43 2.37 -15.70 5.53
N LEU A 44 2.03 -14.82 4.59
CA LEU A 44 0.87 -13.93 4.66
C LEU A 44 -0.45 -14.68 4.93
N PHE A 45 -0.57 -15.92 4.44
CA PHE A 45 -1.78 -16.72 4.60
C PHE A 45 -1.80 -17.56 5.88
N ARG A 46 -0.62 -17.97 6.36
CA ARG A 46 -0.48 -18.96 7.45
C ARG A 46 -0.10 -18.31 8.77
N GLU A 47 0.90 -17.44 8.75
CA GLU A 47 1.47 -16.81 9.95
C GLU A 47 0.93 -15.40 10.16
N GLU A 48 0.76 -14.64 9.07
CA GLU A 48 0.38 -13.24 9.10
C GLU A 48 -1.07 -13.02 8.64
N SER A 49 -1.94 -14.00 8.89
CA SER A 49 -3.33 -13.97 8.40
C SER A 49 -4.08 -12.74 8.90
N ARG A 50 -3.83 -12.31 10.15
CA ARG A 50 -4.42 -11.09 10.71
C ARG A 50 -3.96 -9.85 9.95
N LEU A 51 -2.67 -9.75 9.64
CA LEU A 51 -2.12 -8.62 8.89
C LEU A 51 -2.71 -8.58 7.48
N HIS A 52 -2.80 -9.73 6.81
CA HIS A 52 -3.43 -9.85 5.50
C HIS A 52 -4.86 -9.31 5.48
N THR A 53 -5.68 -9.74 6.44
CA THR A 53 -7.07 -9.33 6.52
C THR A 53 -7.22 -7.84 6.84
N LEU A 54 -6.41 -7.32 7.76
CA LEU A 54 -6.40 -5.90 8.08
C LEU A 54 -5.92 -5.06 6.90
N LEU A 55 -4.90 -5.50 6.17
CA LEU A 55 -4.38 -4.81 4.98
C LEU A 55 -5.46 -4.71 3.90
N ARG A 56 -6.18 -5.80 3.62
CA ARG A 56 -7.29 -5.82 2.66
C ARG A 56 -8.39 -4.84 3.04
N THR A 57 -8.76 -4.83 4.32
CA THR A 57 -9.79 -3.91 4.85
C THR A 57 -9.33 -2.47 4.74
N TRP A 58 -8.09 -2.18 5.15
CA TRP A 58 -7.52 -0.85 5.06
C TRP A 58 -7.47 -0.32 3.61
N VAL A 59 -7.07 -1.16 2.66
CA VAL A 59 -7.05 -0.78 1.22
C VAL A 59 -8.44 -0.54 0.69
N ARG A 60 -9.43 -1.37 1.04
CA ARG A 60 -10.84 -1.14 0.68
C ARG A 60 -11.29 0.25 1.13
N ASP A 61 -11.04 0.59 2.39
CA ASP A 61 -11.56 1.83 2.98
C ASP A 61 -10.76 3.08 2.57
N ASN A 62 -9.48 2.91 2.20
CA ASN A 62 -8.54 4.01 1.93
C ASN A 62 -7.97 4.01 0.51
N SER A 63 -8.55 3.27 -0.43
CA SER A 63 -8.07 3.17 -1.82
C SER A 63 -7.92 4.53 -2.51
N HIS A 64 -8.81 5.48 -2.18
CA HIS A 64 -8.77 6.84 -2.70
C HIS A 64 -7.48 7.59 -2.33
N LEU A 65 -6.79 7.21 -1.24
CA LEU A 65 -5.52 7.78 -0.78
C LEU A 65 -4.29 7.18 -1.50
N LEU A 66 -4.47 6.15 -2.32
CA LEU A 66 -3.36 5.43 -2.97
C LEU A 66 -3.11 5.94 -4.39
N ARG A 67 -1.85 5.81 -4.83
CA ARG A 67 -1.35 6.01 -6.20
C ARG A 67 -1.13 4.65 -6.86
N PRO A 68 -2.06 4.17 -7.71
CA PRO A 68 -1.93 2.84 -8.35
C PRO A 68 -0.66 2.70 -9.18
N GLU A 69 -0.21 3.78 -9.83
CA GLU A 69 1.01 3.78 -10.64
C GLU A 69 2.26 3.56 -9.78
N LEU A 70 2.35 4.24 -8.64
CA LEU A 70 3.47 4.07 -7.71
C LEU A 70 3.44 2.66 -7.10
N LEU A 71 2.27 2.18 -6.70
CA LEU A 71 2.10 0.84 -6.13
C LEU A 71 2.63 -0.25 -7.08
N VAL A 72 2.28 -0.16 -8.36
CA VAL A 72 2.74 -1.13 -9.37
C VAL A 72 4.21 -0.96 -9.71
N SER A 73 4.73 0.28 -9.69
CA SER A 73 6.14 0.55 -9.92
C SER A 73 7.02 -0.05 -8.83
N LEU A 74 6.69 0.20 -7.56
CA LEU A 74 7.35 -0.40 -6.40
C LEU A 74 7.20 -1.94 -6.41
N GLY A 75 6.02 -2.44 -6.77
CA GLY A 75 5.73 -3.87 -6.87
C GLY A 75 6.36 -4.58 -8.07
N SER A 76 7.14 -3.89 -8.91
CA SER A 76 7.75 -4.48 -10.12
C SER A 76 8.76 -5.59 -9.84
N SER A 77 9.27 -5.67 -8.61
CA SER A 77 10.17 -6.72 -8.13
C SER A 77 9.45 -7.89 -7.45
N LEU A 78 8.12 -7.80 -7.26
CA LEU A 78 7.36 -8.90 -6.68
C LEU A 78 7.15 -9.99 -7.74
N GLU A 79 7.31 -11.23 -7.31
CA GLU A 79 7.11 -12.42 -8.15
C GLU A 79 6.17 -13.41 -7.45
N GLY A 80 5.70 -14.42 -8.21
CA GLY A 80 4.90 -15.52 -7.68
C GLY A 80 3.68 -15.07 -6.89
N ILE A 81 3.55 -15.58 -5.66
CA ILE A 81 2.39 -15.33 -4.80
C ILE A 81 2.29 -13.86 -4.37
N SER A 82 3.40 -13.20 -4.07
CA SER A 82 3.38 -11.79 -3.65
C SER A 82 2.80 -10.89 -4.75
N LEU A 83 3.14 -11.13 -6.01
CA LEU A 83 2.60 -10.38 -7.15
C LEU A 83 1.10 -10.66 -7.35
N ARG A 84 0.68 -11.92 -7.22
CA ARG A 84 -0.73 -12.31 -7.31
C ARG A 84 -1.57 -11.67 -6.20
N VAL A 85 -1.04 -11.63 -4.97
CA VAL A 85 -1.68 -10.92 -3.85
C VAL A 85 -1.76 -9.41 -4.12
N LEU A 86 -0.70 -8.79 -4.65
CA LEU A 86 -0.75 -7.38 -5.05
C LEU A 86 -1.89 -7.12 -6.06
N GLY A 87 -2.06 -8.03 -7.02
CA GLY A 87 -3.19 -8.02 -7.95
C GLY A 87 -4.53 -8.01 -7.23
N SER A 88 -4.74 -8.94 -6.29
CA SER A 88 -5.98 -9.03 -5.51
C SER A 88 -6.26 -7.74 -4.71
N ILE A 89 -5.22 -7.12 -4.16
CA ILE A 89 -5.31 -5.83 -3.45
C ILE A 89 -5.77 -4.72 -4.41
N CYS A 90 -5.27 -4.71 -5.66
CA CYS A 90 -5.70 -3.75 -6.66
C CYS A 90 -7.17 -3.93 -7.08
N LEU A 91 -7.68 -5.16 -7.13
CA LEU A 91 -9.12 -5.41 -7.37
C LEU A 91 -9.99 -4.90 -6.21
N ILE A 92 -9.59 -5.16 -4.97
CA ILE A 92 -10.29 -4.64 -3.78
C ILE A 92 -10.34 -3.10 -3.82
N ALA A 93 -9.21 -2.48 -4.16
CA ALA A 93 -9.12 -1.03 -4.27
C ALA A 93 -10.02 -0.48 -5.39
N GLN A 94 -10.06 -1.15 -6.54
CA GLN A 94 -10.92 -0.78 -7.68
C GLN A 94 -12.41 -0.83 -7.34
N GLU A 95 -12.86 -1.85 -6.62
CA GLU A 95 -14.27 -1.99 -6.23
C GLU A 95 -14.71 -0.88 -5.27
N SER A 96 -13.79 -0.40 -4.45
CA SER A 96 -14.07 0.67 -3.48
C SER A 96 -13.96 2.07 -4.09
N ASP A 97 -13.11 2.23 -5.11
CA ASP A 97 -12.92 3.46 -5.89
C ASP A 97 -13.50 3.31 -7.30
N THR A 98 -14.75 2.83 -7.40
CA THR A 98 -15.42 2.45 -8.67
C THR A 98 -15.52 3.58 -9.69
N ALA A 99 -15.57 4.84 -9.26
CA ALA A 99 -15.55 5.99 -10.14
C ALA A 99 -14.20 6.17 -10.86
N SER A 100 -13.13 5.57 -10.33
CA SER A 100 -11.76 5.78 -10.79
C SER A 100 -11.26 4.68 -11.72
N LYS A 101 -10.99 5.05 -12.98
CA LYS A 101 -10.35 4.14 -13.96
C LYS A 101 -8.85 3.88 -13.67
N ARG A 102 -8.26 4.50 -12.63
CA ARG A 102 -6.82 4.42 -12.33
C ARG A 102 -6.36 2.99 -12.06
N TRP A 103 -7.16 2.21 -11.34
CA TRP A 103 -6.84 0.82 -10.97
C TRP A 103 -6.85 -0.15 -12.15
N ASN A 104 -7.65 0.11 -13.20
CA ASN A 104 -7.75 -0.76 -14.37
C ASN A 104 -6.40 -0.99 -15.03
N ARG A 105 -5.55 0.04 -15.11
CA ARG A 105 -4.21 -0.07 -15.71
C ARG A 105 -3.28 -0.91 -14.84
N ALA A 106 -3.36 -0.74 -13.52
CA ALA A 106 -2.58 -1.51 -12.56
C ALA A 106 -2.90 -3.02 -12.65
N ILE A 107 -4.20 -3.35 -12.57
CA ILE A 107 -4.70 -4.73 -12.68
C ILE A 107 -4.25 -5.38 -13.99
N ARG A 108 -4.46 -4.71 -15.14
CA ARG A 108 -4.04 -5.23 -16.44
C ARG A 108 -2.53 -5.45 -16.54
N ARG A 109 -1.72 -4.59 -15.91
CA ARG A 109 -0.26 -4.75 -15.92
C ARG A 109 0.15 -5.97 -15.11
N ILE A 110 -0.48 -6.21 -13.95
CA ILE A 110 -0.21 -7.39 -13.13
C ILE A 110 -0.68 -8.67 -13.84
N LEU A 111 -1.88 -8.69 -14.41
CA LEU A 111 -2.42 -9.83 -15.16
C LEU A 111 -1.55 -10.24 -16.37
N LYS A 112 -0.79 -9.31 -16.95
CA LYS A 112 0.16 -9.62 -18.04
C LYS A 112 1.43 -10.34 -17.58
N ILE A 113 1.76 -10.25 -16.29
CA ILE A 113 3.00 -10.77 -15.70
C ILE A 113 2.71 -12.05 -14.92
N VAL A 114 1.56 -12.12 -14.26
CA VAL A 114 1.12 -13.29 -13.49
C VAL A 114 0.87 -14.47 -14.43
N ASP A 115 1.42 -15.62 -14.05
CA ASP A 115 1.19 -16.89 -14.74
C ASP A 115 -0.27 -17.35 -14.60
N SER A 116 -0.79 -18.00 -15.64
CA SER A 116 -2.13 -18.59 -15.69
C SER A 116 -2.31 -19.79 -14.75
N ASP A 117 -1.23 -20.35 -14.21
CA ASP A 117 -1.27 -21.50 -13.33
C ASP A 117 -2.07 -21.24 -12.05
N ARG A 118 -2.81 -22.25 -11.60
CA ARG A 118 -3.57 -22.22 -10.34
C ARG A 118 -2.69 -22.65 -9.18
N LEU A 119 -2.67 -21.85 -8.12
CA LEU A 119 -1.98 -22.12 -6.87
C LEU A 119 -3.00 -22.47 -5.79
N TYR A 120 -3.01 -23.74 -5.37
CA TYR A 120 -3.89 -24.24 -4.33
C TYR A 120 -3.20 -24.14 -2.98
N LEU A 121 -3.63 -23.18 -2.15
CA LEU A 121 -3.15 -23.02 -0.77
C LEU A 121 -4.01 -23.82 0.24
N TYR A 122 -5.04 -24.49 -0.26
CA TYR A 122 -5.97 -25.38 0.44
C TYR A 122 -6.25 -26.61 -0.44
N PRO A 123 -6.86 -27.69 0.08
CA PRO A 123 -7.19 -28.88 -0.70
C PRO A 123 -7.98 -28.54 -1.98
N GLU A 124 -7.66 -29.18 -3.10
CA GLU A 124 -8.27 -28.89 -4.42
C GLU A 124 -9.79 -29.12 -4.44
N ASN A 125 -10.30 -29.97 -3.56
CA ASN A 125 -11.73 -30.25 -3.40
C ASN A 125 -12.48 -29.25 -2.51
N TYR A 126 -11.83 -28.14 -2.11
CA TYR A 126 -12.48 -27.11 -1.32
C TYR A 126 -13.63 -26.44 -2.12
N PRO A 127 -14.82 -26.22 -1.52
CA PRO A 127 -15.98 -25.72 -2.26
C PRO A 127 -15.70 -24.38 -2.96
N ASN A 128 -15.92 -24.30 -4.27
CA ASN A 128 -15.71 -23.08 -5.08
C ASN A 128 -16.49 -21.87 -4.54
N SER A 129 -17.69 -22.09 -3.97
CA SER A 129 -18.50 -21.02 -3.37
C SER A 129 -17.89 -20.40 -2.10
N ARG A 130 -16.83 -20.99 -1.56
CA ARG A 130 -16.11 -20.51 -0.38
C ARG A 130 -14.70 -20.01 -0.70
N ILE A 131 -14.36 -19.91 -1.98
CA ILE A 131 -13.06 -19.40 -2.43
C ILE A 131 -13.11 -17.86 -2.46
N ASP A 132 -12.01 -17.23 -2.08
CA ASP A 132 -11.87 -15.78 -2.13
C ASP A 132 -11.83 -15.27 -3.57
N GLN A 133 -12.82 -14.47 -3.96
CA GLN A 133 -12.97 -14.00 -5.35
C GLN A 133 -11.76 -13.19 -5.83
N TYR A 134 -11.23 -12.29 -5.00
CA TYR A 134 -10.13 -11.40 -5.41
C TYR A 134 -8.83 -12.16 -5.62
N LEU A 135 -8.56 -13.17 -4.79
CA LEU A 135 -7.41 -14.05 -4.95
C LEU A 135 -7.58 -14.99 -6.14
N SER A 136 -8.80 -15.49 -6.37
CA SER A 136 -9.10 -16.41 -7.47
C SER A 136 -8.86 -15.78 -8.84
N GLU A 137 -9.13 -14.48 -9.02
CA GLU A 137 -8.84 -13.74 -10.26
C GLU A 137 -7.34 -13.73 -10.63
N PHE A 138 -6.46 -13.92 -9.63
CA PHE A 138 -5.01 -14.05 -9.83
C PHE A 138 -4.51 -15.50 -9.63
N GLY A 139 -5.42 -16.46 -9.79
CA GLY A 139 -5.12 -17.90 -9.76
C GLY A 139 -4.77 -18.44 -8.37
N ILE A 140 -5.04 -17.72 -7.28
CA ILE A 140 -4.86 -18.23 -5.92
C ILE A 140 -6.19 -18.83 -5.43
N HIS A 141 -6.20 -20.14 -5.22
CA HIS A 141 -7.30 -20.86 -4.60
C HIS A 141 -7.08 -20.92 -3.08
N TYR A 142 -7.74 -20.00 -2.38
CA TYR A 142 -7.71 -19.90 -0.92
C TYR A 142 -9.12 -19.68 -0.37
N ARG A 143 -9.34 -20.06 0.89
CA ARG A 143 -10.61 -19.80 1.58
C ARG A 143 -10.94 -18.30 1.57
N SER A 144 -12.23 -17.98 1.57
CA SER A 144 -12.74 -16.61 1.69
C SER A 144 -12.08 -15.88 2.87
N VAL A 145 -11.60 -14.66 2.61
CA VAL A 145 -11.00 -13.79 3.61
C VAL A 145 -11.97 -12.65 3.92
N GLU A 146 -12.59 -12.72 5.10
CA GLU A 146 -13.57 -11.73 5.56
C GLU A 146 -12.91 -10.39 5.89
N PHE A 147 -13.52 -9.28 5.50
CA PHE A 147 -13.05 -7.97 5.94
C PHE A 147 -13.24 -7.78 7.45
N GLN A 148 -12.35 -7.01 8.07
CA GLN A 148 -12.40 -6.74 9.52
C GLN A 148 -13.34 -5.58 9.86
N ASP A 149 -13.72 -5.52 11.14
CA ASP A 149 -14.45 -4.40 11.73
C ASP A 149 -13.57 -3.14 11.78
N GLU A 150 -14.16 -1.98 11.45
CA GLU A 150 -13.52 -0.67 11.49
C GLU A 150 -12.91 -0.32 12.85
N ARG A 151 -13.41 -0.87 13.96
CA ARG A 151 -12.86 -0.68 15.32
C ARG A 151 -11.42 -1.20 15.47
N LYS A 152 -10.94 -2.03 14.55
CA LYS A 152 -9.54 -2.47 14.50
C LYS A 152 -8.60 -1.40 13.93
N PHE A 153 -9.15 -0.29 13.47
CA PHE A 153 -8.43 0.84 12.92
C PHE A 153 -8.71 2.10 13.74
N ARG A 154 -7.71 2.97 13.77
CA ARG A 154 -7.87 4.37 14.14
C ARG A 154 -8.53 5.07 12.96
N GLY A 155 -9.59 5.84 13.21
CA GLY A 155 -10.35 6.50 12.14
C GLY A 155 -9.54 7.53 11.36
N LEU A 156 -10.09 7.97 10.22
CA LEU A 156 -9.43 8.90 9.29
C LEU A 156 -8.95 10.20 9.98
N LYS A 157 -9.72 10.74 10.91
CA LYS A 157 -9.33 11.93 11.68
C LYS A 157 -7.98 11.74 12.37
N TRP A 158 -7.80 10.61 13.07
CA TRP A 158 -6.53 10.31 13.73
C TRP A 158 -5.39 10.18 12.71
N MET A 159 -5.64 9.50 11.58
CA MET A 159 -4.63 9.36 10.53
C MET A 159 -4.21 10.71 9.94
N VAL A 160 -5.14 11.65 9.73
CA VAL A 160 -4.83 13.01 9.25
C VAL A 160 -4.02 13.81 10.26
N GLU A 161 -4.31 13.64 11.55
CA GLU A 161 -3.60 14.34 12.62
C GLU A 161 -2.17 13.81 12.83
N ASN A 162 -1.94 12.51 12.58
CA ASN A 162 -0.70 11.83 12.97
C ASN A 162 0.18 11.39 11.80
N ASN A 163 -0.39 11.07 10.64
CA ASN A 163 0.35 10.53 9.50
C ASN A 163 0.52 11.60 8.40
N PRO A 164 1.77 12.05 8.13
CA PRO A 164 2.01 13.13 7.17
C PRO A 164 1.68 12.73 5.73
N TRP A 165 1.77 11.44 5.37
CA TRP A 165 1.36 10.97 4.03
C TRP A 165 -0.14 11.15 3.82
N VAL A 166 -0.95 10.71 4.79
CA VAL A 166 -2.41 10.84 4.74
C VAL A 166 -2.81 12.32 4.73
N LYS A 167 -2.24 13.10 5.66
CA LYS A 167 -2.49 14.54 5.77
C LYS A 167 -2.21 15.27 4.46
N ASN A 168 -1.01 15.11 3.91
CA ASN A 168 -0.59 15.87 2.73
C ASN A 168 -1.33 15.42 1.47
N ARG A 169 -1.69 14.13 1.34
CA ARG A 169 -2.50 13.65 0.21
C ARG A 169 -3.94 14.15 0.25
N ILE A 170 -4.49 14.41 1.44
CA ILE A 170 -5.79 15.07 1.58
C ILE A 170 -5.70 16.56 1.25
N LEU A 171 -4.69 17.25 1.78
CA LEU A 171 -4.53 18.70 1.56
C LEU A 171 -4.14 19.06 0.12
N MET A 172 -3.27 18.27 -0.50
CA MET A 172 -2.64 18.58 -1.78
C MET A 172 -3.11 17.68 -2.92
N THR A 173 -4.12 16.84 -2.67
CA THR A 173 -4.55 15.71 -3.52
C THR A 173 -3.50 14.61 -3.66
N VAL A 174 -3.96 13.41 -4.00
CA VAL A 174 -3.11 12.22 -4.17
C VAL A 174 -2.27 12.38 -5.44
N SER A 175 -1.03 12.81 -5.26
CA SER A 175 -0.14 13.20 -6.36
C SER A 175 1.33 13.06 -5.97
N ALA A 176 2.21 13.04 -6.99
CA ALA A 176 3.66 13.13 -6.80
C ALA A 176 4.08 14.35 -5.97
N ARG A 177 3.31 15.44 -6.04
CA ARG A 177 3.58 16.66 -5.28
C ARG A 177 3.41 16.46 -3.77
N ALA A 178 2.30 15.85 -3.36
CA ALA A 178 2.06 15.52 -1.95
C ALA A 178 3.14 14.58 -1.42
N ASP A 179 3.54 13.60 -2.23
CA ASP A 179 4.53 12.60 -1.85
C ASP A 179 5.94 13.17 -1.70
N ILE A 180 6.39 13.99 -2.67
CA ILE A 180 7.70 14.66 -2.59
C ILE A 180 7.74 15.60 -1.38
N TYR A 181 6.67 16.38 -1.17
CA TYR A 181 6.57 17.27 -0.01
C TYR A 181 6.67 16.48 1.31
N THR A 182 5.95 15.36 1.42
CA THR A 182 5.98 14.50 2.61
C THR A 182 7.36 13.90 2.83
N TYR A 183 7.98 13.36 1.77
CA TYR A 183 9.29 12.72 1.85
C TYR A 183 10.37 13.70 2.29
N LEU A 184 10.39 14.91 1.73
CA LEU A 184 11.34 15.96 2.11
C LEU A 184 11.10 16.48 3.53
N SER A 185 9.84 16.57 3.96
CA SER A 185 9.49 16.95 5.34
C SER A 185 10.00 15.94 6.36
N ASN A 186 9.99 14.65 6.01
CA ASN A 186 10.46 13.56 6.88
C ASN A 186 11.97 13.32 6.76
N ASN A 187 12.60 13.76 5.67
CA ASN A 187 14.00 13.49 5.34
C ASN A 187 14.67 14.75 4.75
N GLU A 188 15.03 15.70 5.61
CA GLU A 188 15.56 17.00 5.16
C GLU A 188 16.85 16.90 4.32
N THR A 189 17.63 15.84 4.53
CA THR A 189 18.90 15.59 3.83
C THR A 189 18.76 14.68 2.61
N ALA A 190 17.54 14.34 2.21
CA ALA A 190 17.29 13.41 1.11
C ALA A 190 17.87 13.91 -0.22
N LYS A 191 18.56 13.02 -0.93
CA LYS A 191 19.14 13.32 -2.25
C LYS A 191 18.09 13.13 -3.35
N GLU A 192 18.21 13.89 -4.43
CA GLU A 192 17.34 13.80 -5.62
C GLU A 192 17.09 12.35 -6.06
N LYS A 193 18.17 11.57 -6.20
CA LYS A 193 18.11 10.18 -6.66
C LYS A 193 17.25 9.31 -5.74
N GLU A 194 17.37 9.48 -4.43
CA GLU A 194 16.61 8.71 -3.44
C GLU A 194 15.12 9.02 -3.57
N VAL A 195 14.75 10.31 -3.62
CA VAL A 195 13.36 10.74 -3.75
C VAL A 195 12.75 10.27 -5.08
N CYS A 196 13.48 10.41 -6.18
CA CYS A 196 13.04 9.97 -7.50
C CYS A 196 12.80 8.46 -7.57
N THR A 197 13.66 7.66 -6.94
CA THR A 197 13.52 6.20 -6.89
C THR A 197 12.38 5.77 -5.97
N GLU A 198 12.29 6.32 -4.76
CA GLU A 198 11.27 5.89 -3.78
C GLU A 198 9.84 6.30 -4.17
N LEU A 199 9.67 7.40 -4.92
CA LEU A 199 8.35 7.93 -5.26
C LEU A 199 7.93 7.74 -6.72
N ASP A 200 8.80 7.10 -7.51
CA ASP A 200 8.68 6.95 -8.97
C ASP A 200 8.32 8.28 -9.65
N VAL A 201 9.22 9.26 -9.50
CA VAL A 201 9.02 10.62 -10.01
C VAL A 201 10.21 11.09 -10.84
N GLY A 202 9.93 11.84 -11.89
CA GLY A 202 10.95 12.46 -12.72
C GLY A 202 11.69 13.60 -12.01
N LYS A 203 12.95 13.84 -12.41
CA LYS A 203 13.79 14.91 -11.87
C LYS A 203 13.15 16.29 -11.97
N SER A 204 12.48 16.57 -13.09
CA SER A 204 11.80 17.85 -13.32
C SER A 204 10.73 18.12 -12.27
N SER A 205 9.92 17.12 -11.95
CA SER A 205 8.92 17.19 -10.87
C SER A 205 9.58 17.44 -9.51
N PHE A 206 10.66 16.71 -9.21
CA PHE A 206 11.43 16.91 -7.97
C PHE A 206 11.89 18.35 -7.80
N TYR A 207 12.61 18.92 -8.77
CA TYR A 207 13.15 20.29 -8.64
C TYR A 207 12.07 21.37 -8.57
N SER A 208 10.96 21.21 -9.29
CA SER A 208 9.82 22.12 -9.22
C SER A 208 9.23 22.19 -7.80
N ILE A 209 9.13 21.04 -7.14
CA ILE A 209 8.51 20.92 -5.82
C ILE A 209 9.49 21.28 -4.72
N LYS A 210 10.76 20.89 -4.85
CA LYS A 210 11.82 21.23 -3.88
C LYS A 210 11.93 22.75 -3.70
N LYS A 211 11.92 23.53 -4.78
CA LYS A 211 11.91 25.00 -4.71
C LYS A 211 10.72 25.53 -3.92
N SER A 212 9.54 24.96 -4.15
CA SER A 212 8.32 25.36 -3.42
C SER A 212 8.40 24.98 -1.93
N PHE A 213 8.95 23.80 -1.62
CA PHE A 213 9.17 23.32 -0.26
C PHE A 213 10.13 24.23 0.52
N GLU A 214 11.25 24.61 -0.09
CA GLU A 214 12.23 25.52 0.52
C GLU A 214 11.61 26.88 0.86
N LEU A 215 10.76 27.44 -0.02
CA LEU A 215 10.03 28.68 0.24
C LEU A 215 9.04 28.57 1.39
N ILE A 216 8.26 27.49 1.44
CA ILE A 216 7.31 27.23 2.55
C ILE A 216 8.07 27.10 3.87
N ARG A 217 9.20 26.37 3.87
CA ARG A 217 10.04 26.21 5.06
C ARG A 217 10.59 27.54 5.57
N LEU A 218 11.04 28.42 4.66
CA LEU A 218 11.51 29.76 5.02
C LEU A 218 10.42 30.66 5.59
N ALA A 219 9.15 30.43 5.24
CA ALA A 219 8.03 31.23 5.75
C ALA A 219 7.54 30.77 7.15
N HIS A 220 7.92 29.56 7.58
CA HIS A 220 7.53 28.98 8.87
C HIS A 220 8.63 29.01 9.93
N ASN A 221 9.83 29.50 9.59
CA ASN A 221 10.95 29.76 10.49
C ASN A 221 11.17 31.27 10.63
#